data_AF-A0A1C6CYS5-F1
#
_entry.id   AF-A0A1C6CYS5-F1
#
_cell.length_a   1.000
_cell.length_b   1.000
_cell.length_c   1.000
_cell.angle_alpha   90.00
_cell.angle_beta   90.00
_cell.angle_gamma   90.00
#
_symmetry.space_group_name_H-M   'P 1'
#
loop_
_entity.id
_entity.type
_entity.pdbx_description
1 polymer ?
#
loop_
_entity_poly.entity_id
_entity_poly.type
_entity_poly.pdbx_seq_one_letter_code
_entity_poly.pdbx_strand_id
1 'polypeptide(L)' 'MYRKVKRLYDLGLYTAEQVKDFADRGKITPEQYEKITGQAYESEDNEDGGKTK' A
#
# COMPACT_ATOMS: atom_id res chain seq x y z
N MET A 1 9.86 2.38 -6.74
CA MET A 1 8.45 2.25 -7.15
C MET A 1 7.57 3.37 -6.59
N TYR A 2 7.63 3.63 -5.28
CA TYR A 2 6.92 4.71 -4.57
C TYR A 2 6.69 6.02 -5.34
N ARG A 3 7.75 6.71 -5.78
CA ARG A 3 7.64 8.02 -6.48
C ARG A 3 6.75 7.97 -7.72
N LYS A 4 6.76 6.84 -8.45
CA LYS A 4 5.96 6.66 -9.66
C LYS A 4 4.48 6.46 -9.30
N VAL A 5 4.20 5.60 -8.33
CA VAL A 5 2.83 5.34 -7.83
C VAL A 5 2.25 6.62 -7.22
N LYS A 6 3.00 7.34 -6.39
CA LYS A 6 2.57 8.63 -5.83
C LYS A 6 2.20 9.61 -6.94
N ARG A 7 3.07 9.80 -7.93
CA ARG A 7 2.82 10.75 -9.03
C ARG A 7 1.59 10.35 -9.86
N LEU A 8 1.39 9.06 -10.13
CA LEU A 8 0.23 8.58 -10.88
C LEU A 8 -1.07 8.76 -10.09
N TYR A 9 -1.05 8.52 -8.79
CA TYR A 9 -2.19 8.78 -7.89
C TYR A 9 -2.51 10.28 -7.79
N ASP A 10 -1.50 11.13 -7.65
CA ASP A 10 -1.62 12.60 -7.61
C ASP A 10 -2.22 13.16 -8.91
N LEU A 11 -1.91 12.52 -10.04
CA LEU A 11 -2.51 12.82 -11.36
C LEU A 11 -3.93 12.25 -11.53
N GLY A 12 -4.47 11.53 -10.55
CA GLY A 12 -5.77 10.86 -10.63
C GLY A 12 -5.79 9.65 -11.58
N LEU A 13 -4.63 9.16 -12.00
CA LEU A 13 -4.52 7.99 -12.89
C LEU A 13 -4.65 6.67 -12.13
N TYR A 14 -4.41 6.70 -10.82
CA TYR A 14 -4.59 5.55 -9.94
C TYR A 14 -5.58 5.84 -8.82
N THR A 15 -6.40 4.84 -8.49
CA THR A 15 -7.28 4.84 -7.32
C THR A 15 -6.56 4.27 -6.09
N ALA A 16 -7.12 4.50 -4.90
CA ALA A 16 -6.54 3.97 -3.67
C ALA A 16 -6.47 2.45 -3.71
N GLU A 17 -7.48 1.77 -4.26
CA GLU A 17 -7.49 0.33 -4.46
C GLU A 17 -6.32 -0.16 -5.31
N GLN A 18 -6.00 0.53 -6.41
CA GLN A 18 -4.84 0.16 -7.23
C GLN A 18 -3.53 0.35 -6.46
N VAL A 19 -3.42 1.41 -5.64
CA VAL A 19 -2.27 1.60 -4.75
C VAL A 19 -2.20 0.48 -3.69
N LYS A 20 -3.34 0.00 -3.19
CA LYS A 20 -3.44 -1.15 -2.28
C LYS A 20 -2.90 -2.41 -2.94
N ASP A 21 -3.32 -2.69 -4.17
CA ASP A 21 -2.82 -3.80 -5.00
C ASP A 21 -1.29 -3.78 -5.15
N PHE A 22 -0.70 -2.59 -5.29
CA PHE A 22 0.77 -2.45 -5.30
C PHE A 22 1.40 -2.77 -3.95
N ALA A 23 0.75 -2.44 -2.84
CA ALA A 23 1.21 -2.79 -1.50
C ALA A 23 1.10 -4.30 -1.24
N ASP A 24 -0.04 -4.92 -1.59
CA ASP A 24 -0.27 -6.37 -1.46
C ASP A 24 0.73 -7.19 -2.29
N ARG A 25 1.09 -6.69 -3.47
CA ARG A 25 2.12 -7.29 -4.34
C ARG A 25 3.56 -7.00 -3.88
N GLY A 26 3.75 -6.29 -2.77
CA GLY A 26 5.06 -5.89 -2.24
C GLY A 26 5.82 -4.90 -3.12
N LYS A 27 5.14 -4.18 -4.02
CA LYS A 27 5.73 -3.15 -4.89
C LYS A 27 5.94 -1.84 -4.14
N ILE A 28 5.12 -1.58 -3.14
CA ILE A 28 5.27 -0.50 -2.16
C ILE A 28 5.01 -1.07 -0.75
N THR A 29 5.39 -0.34 0.30
CA THR A 29 5.11 -0.75 1.69
C THR A 29 3.76 -0.19 2.18
N PRO A 30 3.18 -0.73 3.26
CA PRO A 30 2.01 -0.17 3.94
C PRO A 30 2.15 1.33 4.23
N GLU A 31 3.27 1.74 4.82
CA GLU A 31 3.55 3.15 5.11
C GLU A 31 3.59 4.03 3.85
N GLN A 32 4.01 3.45 2.72
CA GLN A 32 4.03 4.13 1.45
C GLN A 32 2.61 4.27 0.87
N TYR A 33 1.75 3.26 1.03
CA TYR A 33 0.33 3.37 0.71
C TYR A 33 -0.30 4.52 1.48
N GLU A 34 -0.12 4.55 2.81
CA GLU A 34 -0.66 5.61 3.67
C GLU A 34 -0.17 7.00 3.26
N LYS A 35 1.11 7.13 2.89
CA LYS A 35 1.66 8.41 2.39
C LYS A 35 1.15 8.82 1.00
N ILE A 36 0.65 7.88 0.20
CA ILE A 36 0.12 8.18 -1.14
C ILE A 36 -1.36 8.52 -1.05
N THR A 37 -2.14 7.69 -0.38
CA THR A 37 -3.60 7.76 -0.33
C THR A 37 -4.12 8.58 0.86
N GLY A 38 -3.31 8.74 1.92
CA GLY A 38 -3.75 9.30 3.19
C GLY A 38 -4.68 8.38 3.99
N GLN A 39 -4.90 7.15 3.52
CA GLN A 39 -5.76 6.17 4.15
C GLN A 39 -4.93 5.12 4.87
N ALA A 40 -5.38 4.67 6.04
CA ALA A 40 -4.75 3.55 6.74
C ALA A 40 -4.74 2.31 5.85
N TYR A 41 -3.61 1.61 5.82
CA TYR A 41 -3.50 0.36 5.08
C TYR A 41 -4.11 -0.78 5.91
N GLU A 42 -5.37 -1.11 5.62
CA GLU A 42 -6.05 -2.28 6.17
C GLU A 42 -5.74 -3.50 5.30
N SER A 43 -4.62 -4.17 5.60
CA SER A 43 -4.47 -5.57 5.22
C SER A 43 -5.37 -6.39 6.13
N GLU A 44 -6.27 -7.16 5.52
CA GLU A 44 -7.12 -8.13 6.23
C GLU A 44 -6.31 -9.31 6.80
N ASP A 45 -4.98 -9.29 6.65
CA ASP A 45 -4.01 -10.09 7.41
C ASP A 45 -3.79 -9.52 8.82
N ASN A 46 -4.84 -9.54 9.64
CA ASN A 46 -4.68 -9.74 11.08
C ASN A 46 -5.02 -11.20 11.38
N GLU A 47 -4.16 -12.13 10.97
CA GLU A 47 -4.12 -13.47 11.57
C GLU A 47 -2.70 -13.83 11.96
N ASP A 48 -2.48 -13.76 13.28
CA ASP A 48 -1.66 -14.65 14.10
C ASP A 48 -0.43 -15.33 13.47
N GLY A 49 0.76 -14.92 13.91
CA GLY A 49 1.99 -15.53 13.43
C GLY A 49 3.23 -15.24 14.24
N GLY A 50 3.12 -15.10 15.56
CA GLY A 50 4.27 -15.30 16.42
C GLY A 50 4.86 -16.70 16.17
N LYS A 51 6.08 -16.78 15.62
CA LYS A 51 7.00 -17.88 15.91
C LYS A 51 8.44 -17.43 15.72
N THR A 52 8.97 -16.86 16.80
CA THR A 52 10.34 -17.12 17.21
C THR A 52 10.57 -18.64 17.24
N LYS A 53 11.59 -19.12 16.55
CA LYS A 53 12.28 -20.36 16.92
C LYS A 53 13.78 -20.16 16.79
#